data_AF-A0A349M0S0-F1
#
_entry.id   AF-A0A349M0S0-F1
#
_cell.length_a   1.000
_cell.length_b   1.000
_cell.length_c   1.000
_cell.angle_alpha   90.00
_cell.angle_beta   90.00
_cell.angle_gamma   90.00
#
_symmetry.space_group_name_H-M   'P 1'
#
loop_
_entity.id
_entity.type
_entity.pdbx_description
1 polymer ?
#
loop_
_entity_poly.entity_id
_entity_poly.type
_entity_poly.pdbx_seq_one_letter_code
_entity_poly.pdbx_strand_id
1 'polypeptide(L)'
;GPGYKFKDEPVLANYTAGCLAMANSGPNTNGSQFFICTADDTKALQKSYNLFGHVVQGLNVALKIQGPGDNASSKNIKPDVINHIVVVAAP
;
A
#
# COMPACT_ATOMS: atom_id res chain seq x y z
N GLY A 1 -9.81 7.94 8.59
CA GLY A 1 -10.07 7.72 7.15
C GLY A 1 -10.61 8.99 6.53
N PRO A 2 -10.75 9.09 5.21
CA PRO A 2 -10.97 10.35 4.50
C PRO A 2 -12.44 10.85 4.48
N GLY A 3 -13.35 10.23 5.25
CA GLY A 3 -14.77 10.60 5.28
C GLY A 3 -15.62 10.04 4.13
N TYR A 4 -15.01 9.38 3.15
CA TYR A 4 -15.70 8.69 2.06
C TYR A 4 -15.28 7.23 1.95
N LYS A 5 -16.08 6.45 1.20
CA LYS A 5 -15.80 5.07 0.80
C LYS A 5 -16.15 4.85 -0.65
N PHE A 6 -15.44 3.95 -1.33
CA PHE A 6 -15.77 3.49 -2.67
C PHE A 6 -15.65 1.97 -2.82
N LYS A 7 -16.27 1.46 -3.88
CA LYS A 7 -16.43 0.04 -4.17
C LYS A 7 -15.10 -0.62 -4.55
N ASP A 8 -15.06 -1.94 -4.43
CA ASP A 8 -13.92 -2.72 -4.93
C ASP A 8 -13.94 -2.76 -6.46
N GLU A 9 -12.77 -2.96 -7.04
CA GLU A 9 -12.57 -3.23 -8.47
C GLU A 9 -11.90 -4.61 -8.61
N PRO A 10 -12.07 -5.31 -9.74
CA PRO A 10 -11.49 -6.63 -9.92
C PRO A 10 -9.96 -6.63 -9.78
N VAL A 11 -9.44 -7.45 -8.86
CA VAL A 11 -8.00 -7.66 -8.70
C VAL A 11 -7.56 -8.79 -9.63
N LEU A 12 -6.96 -8.44 -10.76
CA LEU A 12 -6.54 -9.42 -11.78
C LEU A 12 -5.11 -9.91 -11.55
N ALA A 13 -4.22 -9.04 -11.08
CA ALA A 13 -2.81 -9.37 -10.84
C ALA A 13 -2.55 -9.93 -9.43
N ASN A 14 -1.33 -10.41 -9.21
CA ASN A 14 -0.84 -10.91 -7.92
C ASN A 14 -0.11 -9.79 -7.15
N TYR A 15 -0.05 -9.91 -5.83
CA TYR A 15 0.65 -8.97 -4.95
C TYR A 15 2.15 -9.26 -4.93
N THR A 16 2.86 -8.82 -5.98
CA THR A 16 4.31 -8.93 -6.05
C THR A 16 5.00 -7.72 -5.39
N ALA A 17 6.29 -7.84 -5.12
CA ALA A 17 7.07 -6.74 -4.56
C ALA A 17 6.97 -5.48 -5.44
N GLY A 18 6.69 -4.34 -4.81
CA GLY A 18 6.47 -3.04 -5.44
C GLY A 18 5.03 -2.73 -5.82
N CYS A 19 4.08 -3.67 -5.71
CA CYS A 19 2.67 -3.37 -5.94
C CYS A 19 2.14 -2.29 -4.99
N LEU A 20 1.35 -1.36 -5.52
CA LEU A 20 0.54 -0.40 -4.75
C LEU A 20 -0.92 -0.86 -4.73
N ALA A 21 -1.47 -0.97 -3.52
CA ALA A 21 -2.84 -1.44 -3.33
C ALA A 21 -3.61 -0.61 -2.30
N MET A 22 -4.93 -0.52 -2.47
CA MET A 22 -5.82 0.16 -1.53
C MET A 22 -6.03 -0.70 -0.28
N ALA A 23 -5.81 -0.14 0.90
CA ALA A 23 -6.21 -0.77 2.15
C ALA A 23 -7.70 -0.52 2.41
N ASN A 24 -8.38 -1.54 2.95
CA ASN A 24 -9.80 -1.48 3.29
C ASN A 24 -10.07 -2.16 4.64
N SER A 25 -11.29 -2.00 5.15
CA SER A 25 -11.78 -2.66 6.38
C SER A 25 -12.83 -3.72 6.05
N GLY A 26 -12.70 -4.36 4.88
CA GLY A 26 -13.68 -5.27 4.29
C GLY A 26 -14.19 -4.78 2.93
N PRO A 27 -14.98 -5.62 2.23
CA PRO A 27 -15.41 -5.34 0.86
C PRO A 27 -16.09 -3.99 0.69
N ASN A 28 -15.77 -3.28 -0.38
CA ASN A 28 -16.34 -1.98 -0.78
C ASN A 28 -16.13 -0.85 0.25
N THR A 29 -15.03 -0.91 1.01
CA THR A 29 -14.69 0.12 2.00
C THR A 29 -13.38 0.84 1.72
N ASN A 30 -12.95 0.86 0.44
CA ASN A 30 -11.75 1.57 0.04
C ASN A 30 -11.90 3.08 0.34
N GLY A 31 -10.79 3.71 0.75
CA GLY A 31 -10.75 5.12 1.12
C GLY A 31 -9.45 5.77 0.64
N SER A 32 -8.68 6.37 1.54
CA SER A 32 -7.39 7.00 1.20
C SER A 32 -6.19 6.21 1.72
N GLN A 33 -6.42 5.13 2.46
CA GLN A 33 -5.35 4.28 2.96
C GLN A 33 -4.89 3.35 1.84
N PHE A 34 -3.58 3.28 1.64
CA PHE A 34 -2.94 2.39 0.67
C PHE A 34 -1.70 1.76 1.31
N PHE A 35 -1.17 0.73 0.67
CA PHE A 35 0.09 0.10 1.07
C PHE A 35 0.95 -0.23 -0.15
N ILE A 36 2.24 -0.41 0.10
CA ILE A 36 3.23 -0.89 -0.86
C ILE A 36 3.65 -2.30 -0.41
N CYS A 37 3.53 -3.28 -1.29
CA CYS A 37 4.11 -4.61 -1.04
C CYS A 37 5.63 -4.52 -1.05
N THR A 38 6.29 -4.72 0.08
CA THR A 38 7.76 -4.69 0.17
C THR A 38 8.41 -6.06 -0.11
N ALA A 39 7.60 -7.12 -0.19
CA ALA A 39 7.99 -8.47 -0.55
C ALA A 39 6.97 -9.08 -1.53
N ASP A 40 7.20 -10.32 -1.97
CA ASP A 40 6.21 -11.08 -2.72
C ASP A 40 5.16 -11.65 -1.76
N ASP A 41 3.97 -11.06 -1.80
CA ASP A 41 2.81 -11.39 -0.96
C ASP A 41 1.79 -12.26 -1.71
N THR A 42 2.13 -12.79 -2.89
CA THR A 42 1.21 -13.59 -3.73
C THR A 42 0.55 -14.75 -2.98
N LYS A 43 1.25 -15.33 -1.99
CA LYS A 43 0.74 -16.44 -1.16
C LYS A 43 0.14 -15.96 0.17
N ALA A 44 0.49 -14.76 0.62
CA ALA A 44 0.08 -14.22 1.92
C ALA A 44 -1.24 -13.46 1.84
N LEU A 45 -1.52 -12.82 0.71
CA LEU A 45 -2.69 -11.97 0.52
C LEU A 45 -3.69 -12.57 -0.47
N GLN A 46 -4.96 -12.59 -0.06
CA GLN A 46 -6.07 -12.85 -0.98
C GLN A 46 -6.33 -11.63 -1.85
N LYS A 47 -6.87 -11.85 -3.06
CA LYS A 47 -7.20 -10.83 -4.08
C LYS A 47 -8.37 -9.92 -3.67
N SER A 48 -8.19 -9.20 -2.56
CA SER A 48 -9.21 -8.40 -1.86
C SER A 48 -8.86 -6.90 -1.78
N TYR A 49 -7.70 -6.50 -2.30
CA TYR A 49 -7.20 -5.14 -2.29
C TYR A 49 -6.96 -4.66 -3.72
N ASN A 50 -7.66 -3.61 -4.17
CA ASN A 50 -7.52 -3.04 -5.50
C ASN A 50 -6.07 -2.64 -5.77
N LEU A 51 -5.47 -3.21 -6.81
CA LEU A 51 -4.17 -2.80 -7.32
C LEU A 51 -4.34 -1.58 -8.23
N PHE A 52 -3.58 -0.51 -7.97
CA PHE A 52 -3.70 0.74 -8.73
C PHE A 52 -2.35 1.32 -9.17
N GLY A 53 -1.24 0.67 -8.85
CA GLY A 53 0.08 1.12 -9.28
C GLY A 53 1.19 0.12 -8.96
N HIS A 54 2.40 0.48 -9.39
CA HIS A 54 3.61 -0.26 -9.08
C HIS A 54 4.79 0.71 -8.93
N VAL A 55 5.66 0.45 -7.94
CA VAL A 55 6.86 1.24 -7.70
C VAL A 55 7.89 0.95 -8.79
N VAL A 56 8.07 1.91 -9.70
CA VAL A 56 9.06 1.81 -10.78
C VAL A 56 10.50 2.07 -10.33
N GLN A 57 10.68 2.88 -9.28
CA GLN A 57 11.98 3.24 -8.70
C GLN A 57 11.84 3.52 -7.20
N GLY A 58 12.87 3.20 -6.42
CA GLY A 58 12.91 3.55 -4.99
C GLY A 58 12.26 2.56 -4.03
N LEU A 59 12.00 1.31 -4.43
CA LEU A 59 11.47 0.28 -3.52
C LEU A 59 12.38 0.04 -2.30
N ASN A 60 13.70 0.20 -2.48
CA ASN A 60 14.69 0.15 -1.39
C ASN A 60 14.50 1.25 -0.34
N VAL A 61 13.82 2.35 -0.67
CA VAL A 61 13.46 3.40 0.31
C VAL A 61 12.28 2.92 1.14
N ALA A 62 11.25 2.35 0.51
CA ALA A 62 10.11 1.75 1.23
C ALA A 62 10.55 0.64 2.19
N LEU A 63 11.53 -0.19 1.79
CA LEU A 63 12.13 -1.21 2.65
C LEU A 63 12.81 -0.67 3.91
N LYS A 64 13.23 0.61 3.91
CA LYS A 64 13.88 1.25 5.06
C LYS A 64 12.89 1.94 6.00
N ILE A 65 11.62 2.08 5.62
CA ILE A 65 10.57 2.65 6.48
C ILE A 65 10.32 1.72 7.68
N GLN A 66 10.46 0.41 7.50
CA GLN A 66 10.41 -0.52 8.62
C GLN A 66 11.70 -0.38 9.46
N GLY A 67 11.58 0.18 10.65
CA GLY A 67 12.69 0.34 11.58
C GLY A 67 13.11 -0.98 12.24
N PRO A 68 14.33 -1.06 12.80
CA PRO A 68 14.78 -2.21 13.57
C PRO A 68 13.82 -2.49 14.75
N GLY A 69 13.21 -3.68 14.75
CA GLY A 69 12.27 -4.10 15.80
C GLY A 69 10.80 -3.74 15.53
N ASP A 70 10.50 -3.03 14.45
CA ASP A 70 9.12 -2.75 14.04
C ASP A 70 8.44 -4.02 13.54
N ASN A 71 7.34 -4.37 14.20
CA ASN A 71 6.49 -5.51 13.86
C ASN A 71 5.02 -5.12 14.03
N ALA A 72 4.10 -6.02 13.67
CA ALA A 72 2.66 -5.76 13.73
C ALA A 72 2.13 -5.37 15.13
N SER A 73 2.87 -5.67 16.19
CA SER A 73 2.51 -5.35 17.58
C SER A 73 3.24 -4.12 18.13
N SER A 74 4.17 -3.54 17.39
CA SER A 74 4.92 -2.37 17.81
C SER A 74 3.98 -1.17 17.97
N LYS A 75 3.97 -0.58 19.17
CA LYS A 75 3.18 0.61 19.50
C LYS A 75 4.09 1.85 19.57
N ASN A 76 3.51 3.02 19.34
CA ASN A 76 4.19 4.31 19.46
C ASN A 76 5.42 4.47 18.54
N ILE A 77 5.44 3.80 17.38
CA ILE A 77 6.44 4.05 16.34
C ILE A 77 6.26 5.50 15.88
N LYS A 78 7.35 6.26 15.78
CA LYS A 78 7.33 7.58 15.14
C LYS A 78 7.19 7.37 13.63
N PRO A 79 6.05 7.73 13.00
CA PRO A 79 5.84 7.44 11.60
C PRO A 79 6.72 8.33 10.71
N ASP A 80 7.16 7.80 9.59
CA ASP A 80 7.65 8.60 8.47
C ASP A 80 6.51 9.44 7.89
N VAL A 81 6.84 10.67 7.48
CA VAL A 81 5.86 11.64 6.99
C VAL A 81 6.07 11.90 5.50
N ILE A 82 5.01 11.72 4.71
CA ILE A 82 4.98 12.18 3.32
C ILE A 82 4.81 13.70 3.32
N ASN A 83 5.89 14.43 3.06
CA ASN A 83 5.89 15.90 3.08
C ASN A 83 5.23 16.52 1.84
N HIS A 84 5.40 15.88 0.68
CA HIS A 84 4.86 16.36 -0.60
C HIS A 84 4.64 15.18 -1.55
N ILE A 85 3.71 15.36 -2.49
CA ILE A 85 3.45 14.44 -3.60
C ILE A 85 3.51 15.27 -4.88
N VAL A 86 4.33 14.85 -5.84
CA VAL A 86 4.38 15.46 -7.17
C VAL A 86 3.72 14.50 -8.15
N VAL A 87 2.62 14.93 -8.77
CA VAL A 87 1.94 14.16 -9.82
C VAL A 87 2.44 14.67 -11.15
N VAL A 88 3.11 13.80 -11.90
CA VAL A 88 3.58 14.09 -13.27
C VAL A 88 2.58 13.47 -14.23
N ALA A 89 2.11 14.24 -15.20
CA ALA A 89 1.21 13.74 -16.23
C ALA A 89 1.91 12.61 -17.02
N ALA A 90 1.16 11.56 -17.34
CA ALA A 90 1.63 10.57 -18.30
C ALA A 90 1.89 11.28 -19.65
N PRO A 91 2.93 10.87 -20.39
CA PRO A 91 3.18 11.39 -21.74
C PRO A 91 2.03 11.07 -22.70
#